data_AF-A0A5S5BXZ9-F1
#
_entry.id   AF-A0A5S5BXZ9-F1
#
_cell.length_a   1.000
_cell.length_b   1.000
_cell.length_c   1.000
_cell.angle_alpha   90.00
_cell.angle_beta   90.00
_cell.angle_gamma   90.00
#
_symmetry.space_group_name_H-M   'P 1'
#
loop_
_entity.id
_entity.type
_entity.pdbx_description
1 polymer ?
#
loop_
_entity_poly.entity_id
_entity_poly.type
_entity_poly.pdbx_seq_one_letter_code
_entity_poly.pdbx_strand_id
1 'polypeptide(L)'
;MSEERIRIEHEGIEAAMTTPEEMATLAGSAFPLGDRVEGGGGEAFDFAAWYGSWRAAQGLTEASPRPTHLKVEAADTFEALIPWAQLQDAAFQFAQDGKPLAKGGPIRLYAPNGSSECLNVKSVVVCRFLRLEQEQDEASYGFKNTFSPQEMLKKR
;
A
#
# COMPACT_ATOMS: atom_id res chain seq x y z
N MET A 1 20.24 13.04 -0.67
CA MET A 1 18.78 12.98 -0.42
C MET A 1 18.47 11.56 -0.06
N SER A 2 17.81 11.30 1.06
CA SER A 2 17.46 9.94 1.48
C SER A 2 16.34 9.46 0.56
N GLU A 3 16.59 8.44 -0.26
CA GLU A 3 15.52 7.78 -1.00
C GLU A 3 14.66 7.03 0.01
N GLU A 4 13.44 7.49 0.23
CA GLU A 4 12.49 6.80 1.12
C GLU A 4 12.05 5.50 0.46
N ARG A 5 12.52 4.37 1.01
CA ARG A 5 12.29 3.04 0.47
C ARG A 5 10.99 2.45 1.00
N ILE A 6 10.32 1.69 0.15
CA ILE A 6 9.12 0.93 0.48
C ILE A 6 9.48 -0.55 0.47
N ARG A 7 9.08 -1.28 1.50
CA ARG A 7 9.27 -2.71 1.61
C ARG A 7 8.05 -3.45 1.06
N ILE A 8 8.29 -4.36 0.13
CA ILE A 8 7.28 -5.21 -0.48
C ILE A 8 7.45 -6.63 0.04
N GLU A 9 6.41 -7.17 0.66
CA GLU A 9 6.39 -8.55 1.13
C GLU A 9 5.28 -9.31 0.43
N HIS A 10 5.61 -10.49 -0.08
CA HIS A 10 4.66 -11.37 -0.72
C HIS A 10 4.93 -12.79 -0.26
N GLU A 11 3.85 -13.54 0.01
CA GLU A 11 3.97 -14.94 0.39
C GLU A 11 4.74 -15.74 -0.67
N GLY A 12 5.76 -16.48 -0.25
CA GLY A 12 6.58 -17.33 -1.13
C GLY A 12 7.69 -16.62 -1.90
N ILE A 13 7.93 -15.32 -1.68
CA ILE A 13 9.05 -14.57 -2.27
C ILE A 13 9.81 -13.82 -1.16
N GLU A 14 11.11 -13.62 -1.36
CA GLU A 14 11.90 -12.75 -0.49
C GLU A 14 11.38 -11.31 -0.53
N ALA A 15 11.43 -10.62 0.60
CA ALA A 15 11.00 -9.23 0.66
C ALA A 15 11.88 -8.35 -0.25
N ALA A 16 11.24 -7.50 -1.05
CA ALA A 16 11.93 -6.57 -1.93
C ALA A 16 11.88 -5.15 -1.35
N MET A 17 12.89 -4.35 -1.69
CA MET A 17 12.89 -2.90 -1.44
C MET A 17 12.72 -2.18 -2.77
N THR A 18 11.93 -1.11 -2.77
CA THR A 18 11.72 -0.28 -3.97
C THR A 18 11.58 1.21 -3.60
N THR A 19 11.57 2.10 -4.58
CA THR A 19 11.19 3.51 -4.43
C THR A 19 9.84 3.80 -5.08
N PRO A 20 9.18 4.92 -4.73
CA PRO A 20 7.97 5.35 -5.42
C PRO A 20 8.14 5.51 -6.94
N GLU A 21 9.29 6.01 -7.38
CA GLU A 21 9.60 6.23 -8.80
C GLU A 21 9.79 4.92 -9.56
N GLU A 22 10.46 3.94 -8.94
CA GLU A 22 10.59 2.59 -9.50
C GLU A 22 9.22 1.91 -9.63
N MET A 23 8.35 2.05 -8.62
CA MET A 23 6.98 1.55 -8.67
C MET A 23 6.18 2.21 -9.78
N ALA A 24 6.21 3.55 -9.89
CA ALA A 24 5.52 4.30 -10.94
C ALA A 24 6.01 3.91 -12.34
N THR A 25 7.32 3.74 -12.51
CA THR A 25 7.92 3.29 -13.78
C THR A 25 7.45 1.88 -14.15
N LEU A 26 7.43 0.97 -13.17
CA LEU A 26 7.00 -0.42 -13.37
C LEU A 26 5.48 -0.53 -13.66
N ALA A 27 4.68 0.41 -13.15
CA ALA A 27 3.27 0.53 -13.48
C ALA A 27 3.03 0.88 -14.96
N GLY A 28 4.04 1.44 -15.64
CA GLY A 28 4.02 1.80 -17.05
C GLY A 28 3.40 3.16 -17.36
N SER A 29 2.57 3.72 -16.48
CA SER A 29 2.00 5.05 -16.63
C SER A 29 1.66 5.71 -15.30
N ALA A 30 1.95 7.00 -15.19
CA ALA A 30 1.41 7.87 -14.15
C ALA A 30 0.28 8.73 -14.70
N PHE A 31 -0.64 9.16 -13.83
CA PHE A 31 -1.77 10.01 -14.15
C PHE A 31 -2.03 11.04 -13.02
N PRO A 32 -2.71 12.16 -13.30
CA PRO A 32 -3.18 13.08 -12.27
C PRO A 32 -4.14 12.38 -11.30
N LEU A 33 -3.85 12.38 -10.00
CA LEU A 33 -4.70 11.70 -9.01
C LEU A 33 -6.17 12.16 -9.06
N GLY A 34 -6.40 13.44 -9.38
CA GLY A 34 -7.72 14.04 -9.53
C GLY A 34 -8.61 13.39 -10.58
N ASP A 35 -8.02 12.67 -11.55
CA ASP A 35 -8.77 11.92 -12.57
C ASP A 35 -9.49 10.69 -11.99
N ARG A 36 -9.08 10.23 -10.79
CA ARG A 36 -9.65 9.05 -10.12
C ARG A 36 -10.24 9.35 -8.75
N VAL A 37 -9.66 10.28 -8.01
CA VAL A 37 -10.11 10.66 -6.66
C VAL A 37 -10.48 12.13 -6.67
N GLU A 38 -11.75 12.44 -6.41
CA GLU A 38 -12.23 13.82 -6.36
C GLU A 38 -11.44 14.63 -5.32
N GLY A 39 -10.96 15.80 -5.72
CA GLY A 39 -10.11 16.66 -4.88
C GLY A 39 -8.69 16.13 -4.65
N GLY A 40 -8.32 15.00 -5.26
CA GLY A 40 -6.95 14.48 -5.26
C GLY A 40 -6.01 15.36 -6.11
N GLY A 41 -4.84 15.68 -5.55
CA GLY A 41 -3.79 16.43 -6.26
C GLY A 41 -2.55 15.59 -6.53
N GLY A 42 -1.69 16.04 -7.44
CA GLY A 42 -0.41 15.39 -7.73
C GLY A 42 -0.50 14.18 -8.65
N GLU A 43 0.61 13.44 -8.75
CA GLU A 43 0.78 12.31 -9.65
C GLU A 43 0.58 10.97 -8.91
N ALA A 44 -0.13 10.06 -9.57
CA ALA A 44 -0.42 8.72 -9.08
C ALA A 44 -0.19 7.67 -10.16
N PHE A 45 -0.12 6.40 -9.74
CA PHE A 45 -0.12 5.25 -10.65
C PHE A 45 -1.10 4.17 -10.16
N ASP A 46 -1.50 3.31 -11.08
CA ASP A 46 -2.53 2.30 -10.85
C ASP A 46 -1.97 1.12 -10.05
N PHE A 47 -2.64 0.77 -8.95
CA PHE A 47 -2.21 -0.32 -8.07
C PHE A 47 -2.20 -1.67 -8.81
N ALA A 48 -3.24 -1.98 -9.58
CA ALA A 48 -3.38 -3.27 -10.24
C ALA A 48 -2.36 -3.42 -11.38
N ALA A 49 -2.13 -2.36 -12.15
CA ALA A 49 -1.11 -2.33 -13.20
C ALA A 49 0.30 -2.51 -12.61
N TRP A 50 0.64 -1.75 -11.56
CA TRP A 50 1.91 -1.91 -10.87
C TRP A 50 2.09 -3.31 -10.31
N TYR A 51 1.11 -3.82 -9.56
CA TYR A 51 1.21 -5.12 -8.93
C TYR A 51 1.31 -6.25 -9.97
N GLY A 52 0.58 -6.16 -11.07
CA GLY A 52 0.69 -7.10 -12.19
C GLY A 52 2.10 -7.14 -12.78
N SER A 53 2.66 -5.98 -13.10
CA SER A 53 4.04 -5.86 -13.61
C SER A 53 5.07 -6.34 -12.59
N TRP A 54 4.89 -6.00 -11.31
CA TRP A 54 5.78 -6.45 -10.23
C TRP A 54 5.76 -7.97 -10.08
N ARG A 55 4.58 -8.59 -10.04
CA ARG A 55 4.43 -10.06 -10.01
C ARG A 55 5.17 -10.72 -11.16
N ALA A 56 4.96 -10.23 -12.38
CA ALA A 56 5.62 -10.77 -13.57
C ALA A 56 7.15 -10.65 -13.48
N ALA A 57 7.65 -9.52 -12.96
CA ALA A 57 9.09 -9.32 -12.73
C ALA A 57 9.67 -10.26 -11.67
N GLN A 58 8.85 -10.71 -10.70
CA GLN A 58 9.23 -11.74 -9.72
C GLN A 58 9.09 -13.18 -10.26
N GLY A 59 8.70 -13.37 -11.53
CA GLY A 59 8.46 -14.68 -12.12
C GLY A 59 7.17 -15.36 -11.65
N LEU A 60 6.25 -14.62 -11.01
CA LEU A 60 4.92 -15.11 -10.72
C LEU A 60 4.07 -15.14 -11.98
N THR A 61 3.30 -16.21 -12.14
CA THR A 61 2.43 -16.43 -13.30
C THR A 61 0.97 -16.28 -12.93
N GLU A 62 0.07 -16.37 -13.91
CA GLU A 62 -1.38 -16.45 -13.66
C GLU A 62 -1.76 -17.70 -12.83
N ALA A 63 -0.99 -18.78 -12.91
CA ALA A 63 -1.19 -19.97 -12.09
C ALA A 63 -0.68 -19.78 -10.64
N SER A 64 0.16 -18.78 -10.40
CA SER A 64 0.63 -18.47 -9.05
C SER A 64 -0.55 -17.93 -8.22
N PRO A 65 -0.76 -18.43 -6.99
CA PRO A 65 -1.86 -18.01 -6.16
C PRO A 65 -1.91 -16.49 -5.96
N ARG A 66 -3.09 -15.87 -6.12
CA ARG A 66 -3.30 -14.43 -5.90
C ARG A 66 -3.57 -14.12 -4.43
N PRO A 67 -3.09 -13.00 -3.88
CA PRO A 67 -3.42 -12.59 -2.52
C PRO A 67 -4.92 -12.36 -2.37
N THR A 68 -5.42 -12.52 -1.15
CA THR A 68 -6.81 -12.18 -0.78
C THR A 68 -6.88 -10.84 -0.08
N HIS A 69 -5.76 -10.33 0.45
CA HIS A 69 -5.69 -9.04 1.14
C HIS A 69 -4.37 -8.32 0.88
N LEU A 70 -4.41 -6.99 0.94
CA LEU A 70 -3.24 -6.14 1.10
C LEU A 70 -3.22 -5.60 2.52
N LYS A 71 -2.12 -5.82 3.24
CA LYS A 71 -1.82 -5.07 4.45
C LYS A 71 -0.83 -3.96 4.14
N VAL A 72 -1.17 -2.72 4.47
CA VAL A 72 -0.25 -1.58 4.42
C VAL A 72 0.15 -1.16 5.81
N GLU A 73 1.41 -0.76 5.97
CA GLU A 73 1.92 -0.15 7.19
C GLU A 73 2.49 1.23 6.86
N ALA A 74 2.06 2.22 7.64
CA ALA A 74 2.51 3.59 7.53
C ALA A 74 3.66 3.90 8.50
N ALA A 75 4.42 4.95 8.20
CA ALA A 75 5.54 5.40 9.01
C ALA A 75 5.14 5.78 10.46
N ASP A 76 3.88 6.16 10.69
CA ASP A 76 3.32 6.52 11.98
C ASP A 76 2.70 5.32 12.73
N THR A 77 3.03 4.09 12.31
CA THR A 77 2.54 2.83 12.86
C THR A 77 1.06 2.52 12.60
N PHE A 78 0.37 3.37 11.84
CA PHE A 78 -0.95 3.03 11.32
C PHE A 78 -0.84 1.83 10.36
N GLU A 79 -1.82 0.95 10.43
CA GLU A 79 -1.95 -0.17 9.51
C GLU A 79 -3.39 -0.36 9.06
N ALA A 80 -3.54 -0.80 7.81
CA ALA A 80 -4.82 -1.21 7.26
C ALA A 80 -4.67 -2.56 6.57
N LEU A 81 -5.63 -3.45 6.80
CA LEU A 81 -5.81 -4.71 6.10
C LEU A 81 -7.03 -4.57 5.19
N ILE A 82 -6.79 -4.62 3.89
CA ILE A 82 -7.75 -4.27 2.85
C ILE A 82 -8.05 -5.52 2.03
N PRO A 83 -9.33 -5.95 1.95
CA PRO A 83 -9.75 -7.05 1.08
C PRO A 83 -9.42 -6.75 -0.38
N TRP A 84 -9.00 -7.77 -1.12
CA TRP A 84 -8.57 -7.60 -2.51
C TRP A 84 -9.64 -6.98 -3.39
N ALA A 85 -10.92 -7.32 -3.15
CA ALA A 85 -12.06 -6.78 -3.88
C ALA A 85 -12.18 -5.24 -3.78
N GLN A 86 -11.71 -4.63 -2.68
CA GLN A 86 -11.77 -3.18 -2.49
C GLN A 86 -10.60 -2.42 -3.15
N LEU A 87 -9.63 -3.14 -3.74
CA LEU A 87 -8.45 -2.55 -4.37
C LEU A 87 -8.57 -2.39 -5.89
N GLN A 88 -9.73 -2.70 -6.49
CA GLN A 88 -9.92 -2.71 -7.93
C GLN A 88 -9.50 -1.40 -8.61
N ASP A 89 -9.89 -0.26 -8.03
CA ASP A 89 -9.54 1.08 -8.53
C ASP A 89 -8.51 1.78 -7.64
N ALA A 90 -7.78 1.03 -6.82
CA ALA A 90 -6.79 1.62 -5.94
C ALA A 90 -5.66 2.30 -6.73
N ALA A 91 -5.11 3.35 -6.15
CA ALA A 91 -4.01 4.11 -6.73
C ALA A 91 -3.00 4.50 -5.67
N PHE A 92 -1.73 4.57 -6.07
CA PHE A 92 -0.67 5.13 -5.24
C PHE A 92 -0.30 6.51 -5.74
N GLN A 93 -0.51 7.53 -4.90
CA GLN A 93 0.04 8.86 -5.11
C GLN A 93 1.50 8.84 -4.65
N PHE A 94 2.41 9.39 -5.47
CA PHE A 94 3.85 9.37 -5.19
C PHE A 94 4.53 10.72 -5.34
N ALA A 95 3.90 11.66 -6.05
CA ALA A 95 4.45 12.98 -6.26
C ALA A 95 3.34 14.04 -6.27
N GLN A 96 3.76 15.30 -6.08
CA GLN A 96 2.92 16.47 -6.25
C GLN A 96 3.77 17.59 -6.86
N ASP A 97 3.25 18.23 -7.91
CA ASP A 97 3.95 19.27 -8.68
C ASP A 97 5.32 18.78 -9.20
N GLY A 98 5.38 17.52 -9.64
CA GLY A 98 6.60 16.86 -10.14
C GLY A 98 7.68 16.60 -9.08
N LYS A 99 7.34 16.68 -7.79
CA LYS A 99 8.27 16.43 -6.67
C LYS A 99 7.75 15.33 -5.75
N PRO A 100 8.64 14.58 -5.07
CA PRO A 100 8.20 13.62 -4.05
C PRO A 100 7.28 14.26 -3.01
N LEU A 101 6.36 13.47 -2.45
CA LEU A 101 5.38 13.96 -1.48
C LEU A 101 6.06 14.54 -0.24
N ALA A 102 5.90 15.85 -0.02
CA ALA A 102 6.39 16.51 1.18
C ALA A 102 5.60 16.14 2.45
N LYS A 103 4.35 15.68 2.30
CA LYS A 103 3.47 15.23 3.39
C LYS A 103 2.76 13.96 2.96
N GLY A 104 2.72 12.98 3.85
CA GLY A 104 2.06 11.69 3.56
C GLY A 104 2.84 10.82 2.57
N GLY A 105 4.12 11.11 2.32
CA GLY A 105 5.05 10.28 1.55
C GLY A 105 5.70 9.18 2.40
N PRO A 106 6.35 8.17 1.78
CA PRO A 106 6.83 8.20 0.38
C PRO A 106 5.76 7.93 -0.68
N ILE A 107 4.73 7.16 -0.33
CA ILE A 107 3.51 7.01 -1.14
C ILE A 107 2.28 7.10 -0.24
N ARG A 108 1.16 7.46 -0.85
CA ARG A 108 -0.16 7.40 -0.25
C ARG A 108 -1.06 6.47 -1.05
N LEU A 109 -1.63 5.48 -0.38
CA LEU A 109 -2.66 4.63 -0.96
C LEU A 109 -3.99 5.38 -0.99
N TYR A 110 -4.72 5.22 -2.08
CA TYR A 110 -6.13 5.56 -2.20
C TYR A 110 -6.91 4.33 -2.64
N ALA A 111 -8.04 4.06 -1.98
CA ALA A 111 -8.95 2.96 -2.31
C ALA A 111 -10.36 3.52 -2.52
N PRO A 112 -10.70 4.00 -3.74
CA PRO A 112 -11.98 4.69 -4.00
C PRO A 112 -13.21 3.81 -3.76
N ASN A 113 -13.08 2.50 -4.01
CA ASN A 113 -14.12 1.51 -3.74
C ASN A 113 -14.05 0.93 -2.32
N GLY A 114 -13.18 1.50 -1.49
CA GLY A 114 -13.01 1.10 -0.12
C GLY A 114 -14.26 1.40 0.71
N SER A 115 -14.52 0.57 1.72
CA SER A 115 -15.66 0.76 2.62
C SER A 115 -15.53 2.01 3.53
N SER A 116 -14.38 2.69 3.54
CA SER A 116 -14.10 3.85 4.39
C SER A 116 -12.97 4.74 3.85
N GLU A 117 -13.03 6.04 4.11
CA GLU A 117 -11.94 6.98 3.84
C GLU A 117 -10.65 6.66 4.62
N CYS A 118 -10.75 5.90 5.72
CA CYS A 118 -9.59 5.41 6.49
C CYS A 118 -8.66 4.53 5.66
N LEU A 119 -9.09 4.08 4.48
CA LEU A 119 -8.29 3.30 3.53
C LEU A 119 -7.41 4.17 2.62
N ASN A 120 -7.52 5.49 2.74
CA ASN A 120 -6.62 6.44 2.09
C ASN A 120 -5.33 6.63 2.92
N VAL A 121 -4.56 5.55 3.05
CA VAL A 121 -3.42 5.44 3.97
C VAL A 121 -2.24 6.28 3.51
N LYS A 122 -1.82 7.23 4.35
CA LYS A 122 -0.66 8.11 4.13
C LYS A 122 0.62 7.43 4.54
N SER A 123 1.73 7.86 3.96
CA SER A 123 3.09 7.49 4.40
C SER A 123 3.32 5.99 4.46
N VAL A 124 2.81 5.26 3.46
CA VAL A 124 2.97 3.80 3.40
C VAL A 124 4.44 3.47 3.15
N VAL A 125 5.00 2.63 4.01
CA VAL A 125 6.39 2.18 3.98
C VAL A 125 6.51 0.66 3.86
N VAL A 126 5.43 -0.09 4.13
CA VAL A 126 5.37 -1.54 3.90
C VAL A 126 4.06 -1.90 3.20
N CYS A 127 4.15 -2.73 2.16
CA CYS A 127 3.03 -3.40 1.52
C CYS A 127 3.22 -4.93 1.68
N ARG A 128 2.30 -5.59 2.38
CA ARG A 128 2.29 -7.05 2.54
C ARG A 128 1.11 -7.66 1.80
N PHE A 129 1.39 -8.53 0.84
CA PHE A 129 0.39 -9.29 0.10
C PHE A 129 0.14 -10.62 0.80
N LEU A 130 -1.09 -10.79 1.30
CA LEU A 130 -1.45 -11.88 2.20
C LEU A 130 -2.54 -12.76 1.57
N ARG A 131 -2.49 -14.06 1.91
CA ARG A 131 -3.60 -15.00 1.74
C ARG A 131 -4.14 -15.37 3.11
N LEU A 132 -5.37 -14.94 3.39
CA LEU A 132 -6.13 -15.35 4.57
C LEU A 132 -7.21 -16.36 4.14
N GLU A 133 -7.45 -17.37 4.98
CA GLU A 133 -8.44 -18.43 4.73
C GLU A 133 -9.88 -17.91 4.75
N GLN A 134 -10.15 -16.86 5.54
CA GLN A 134 -11.41 -16.15 5.55
C GLN A 134 -11.27 -14.87 4.73
N GLU A 135 -12.01 -14.79 3.62
CA GLU A 135 -12.25 -13.53 2.94
C GLU A 135 -13.11 -12.67 3.87
N GLN A 136 -12.53 -11.58 4.38
CA GLN A 136 -13.31 -10.56 5.07
C GLN A 136 -13.83 -9.60 4.01
N ASP A 137 -15.13 -9.30 4.04
CA ASP A 137 -15.71 -8.35 3.09
C ASP A 137 -15.35 -6.90 3.47
N GLU A 138 -15.09 -6.66 4.75
CA GLU A 138 -14.77 -5.34 5.30
C GLU A 138 -13.27 -5.19 5.57
N ALA A 139 -12.76 -3.99 5.30
CA ALA A 139 -11.41 -3.62 5.68
C ALA A 139 -11.31 -3.34 7.18
N SER A 140 -10.16 -3.67 7.76
CA SER A 140 -9.84 -3.33 9.15
C SER A 140 -8.62 -2.41 9.21
N TYR A 141 -8.59 -1.52 10.19
CA TYR A 141 -7.52 -0.55 10.36
C TYR A 141 -7.33 -0.17 11.83
N GLY A 142 -6.14 0.29 12.16
CA GLY A 142 -5.78 0.69 13.51
C GLY A 142 -4.31 1.09 13.60
N PHE A 143 -3.83 1.26 14.82
CA PHE A 143 -2.41 1.48 15.11
C PHE A 143 -1.82 0.19 15.67
N LYS A 144 -0.57 -0.10 15.32
CA LYS A 144 0.15 -1.21 15.95
C LYS A 144 0.23 -0.96 17.46
N ASN A 145 -0.55 -1.73 18.22
CA ASN A 145 -0.44 -1.80 19.67
C ASN A 145 0.92 -2.38 20.05
N THR A 146 1.93 -1.53 20.20
CA THR A 146 3.20 -1.91 20.79
C THR A 146 3.06 -1.81 22.30
N PHE A 147 2.22 -2.65 22.92
CA PHE A 147 2.36 -2.86 24.36
C PHE A 147 3.51 -3.84 24.54
N SER A 148 4.66 -3.32 24.96
CA SER A 148 5.69 -4.22 25.48
C SER A 148 5.14 -4.92 26.73
N PRO A 149 5.44 -6.22 26.97
CA PRO A 149 5.03 -6.90 28.21
C PRO A 149 5.44 -6.16 29.50
N GLN A 150 6.44 -5.27 29.40
CA GLN A 150 6.93 -4.44 30.51
C GLN A 150 5.97 -3.30 30.89
N GLU A 151 5.12 -2.81 29.97
CA GLU A 151 4.17 -1.73 30.25
C GLU A 151 2.88 -2.22 30.93
N MET A 152 2.55 -3.50 30.79
CA MET A 152 1.42 -4.12 31.50
C MET A 152 1.69 -4.38 33.00
N LEU A 153 2.94 -4.25 33.46
CA LEU A 153 3.34 -4.49 34.85
C LEU A 153 3.29 -3.25 35.75
N LYS A 154 2.90 -2.07 35.25
CA LYS A 154 2.75 -0.84 36.07
C LYS A 154 1.29 -0.41 36.25
N LYS A 155 0.42 -1.34 36.69
CA LYS A 155 -0.83 -0.99 37.40
C LYS A 155 -1.16 -2.09 38.41
N ARG A 156 -0.38 -2.19 39.49
CA ARG A 156 -0.82 -2.74 40.78
C ARG A 156 -0.20 -1.90 41.89
#